data_AF-A0A6J1FHF3-F1
#
_entry.id   AF-A0A6J1FHF3-F1
#
_cell.length_a   1.000
_cell.length_b   1.000
_cell.length_c   1.000
_cell.angle_alpha   90.00
_cell.angle_beta   90.00
_cell.angle_gamma   90.00
#
_symmetry.space_group_name_H-M   'P 1'
#
loop_
_entity.id
_entity.type
_entity.pdbx_description
1 polymer ?
#
loop_
_entity_poly.entity_id
_entity_poly.type
_entity_poly.pdbx_seq_one_letter_code
_entity_poly.pdbx_strand_id
1 'polypeptide(L)'
;MDVDSWRWGLAYDQWVALPVTGSRPPARYKHAAAVVDEKLYIVGGSRNGRYLSDVQVLNLSNFSWSALKLQMNPGVENSEGNGGLVEALPPIAGHSMVKWDKKLIMLGGNLKGSSDRILVLAVHCIDLETDTWSVMETSGKVPIACAGHSATLFGSKIIMFGGEDSSRRLINDIHVLDLETLTWDLVETKQTPPAPRFDHTAAMHADHYLLVFGGCSHSAFFSDLHVLDFHTMEWSQPQIQGDLATPRAGHAGITIDENWYIVGGGDNKNGCPETIVLNMSKLSWLALTSVKQREPLASEGISISLATIDVDKYLVAFGGYNGKYNNEVFIMRPKPRDSSRPKIFQSPAAAAAAASVTAAYALAKTEKLDFAIIEDGVSKGREVKHSQPNDTIELEALREEKANLELTLAEVHGESSKLKQEIDEVNSTHAELSKEFQSVQGQLIAERSRCFKLEAQIAELQKMLESMQSIENEVQLLREQKSALEKHMEDASSVEKQAPGGVWRWIAGGNN
;
A
#
# COMPACT_ATOMS: atom_id res chain seq x y z
N MET A 1 -25.59 1.18 -21.05
CA MET A 1 -25.46 2.43 -20.28
C MET A 1 -25.26 3.56 -21.28
N ASP A 2 -25.96 4.67 -21.09
CA ASP A 2 -25.77 5.87 -21.88
C ASP A 2 -24.50 6.62 -21.40
N VAL A 3 -23.73 7.20 -22.33
CA VAL A 3 -22.39 7.77 -22.07
C VAL A 3 -22.47 9.01 -21.16
N ASP A 4 -23.62 9.67 -21.11
CA ASP A 4 -23.80 10.88 -20.30
C ASP A 4 -24.34 10.60 -18.89
N SER A 5 -24.84 9.38 -18.61
CA SER A 5 -25.49 9.04 -17.32
C SER A 5 -24.90 7.83 -16.59
N TRP A 6 -23.90 7.15 -17.15
CA TRP A 6 -23.31 5.95 -16.54
C TRP A 6 -22.79 6.20 -15.11
N ARG A 7 -22.29 7.42 -14.83
CA ARG A 7 -21.71 7.80 -13.52
C ARG A 7 -22.72 7.72 -12.37
N TRP A 8 -23.97 8.11 -12.63
CA TRP A 8 -25.05 8.14 -11.62
C TRP A 8 -25.71 6.78 -11.40
N GLY A 9 -25.55 5.85 -12.35
CA GLY A 9 -26.10 4.49 -12.29
C GLY A 9 -25.20 3.46 -11.62
N LEU A 10 -23.94 3.79 -11.32
CA LEU A 10 -23.00 2.85 -10.69
C LEU A 10 -23.25 2.72 -9.19
N ALA A 11 -23.62 1.53 -8.76
CA ALA A 11 -23.62 1.17 -7.36
C ALA A 11 -22.18 1.17 -6.81
N TYR A 12 -22.04 1.58 -5.55
CA TYR A 12 -20.76 1.52 -4.87
C TYR A 12 -20.27 0.09 -4.70
N ASP A 13 -18.95 -0.09 -4.78
CA ASP A 13 -18.25 -1.34 -4.49
C ASP A 13 -18.71 -2.53 -5.37
N GLN A 14 -19.23 -2.23 -6.56
CA GLN A 14 -19.63 -3.22 -7.56
C GLN A 14 -18.90 -3.01 -8.87
N TRP A 15 -18.35 -4.11 -9.41
CA TRP A 15 -17.76 -4.12 -10.73
C TRP A 15 -18.83 -4.16 -11.80
N VAL A 16 -18.69 -3.28 -12.80
CA VAL A 16 -19.58 -3.24 -13.96
C VAL A 16 -18.74 -3.22 -15.23
N ALA A 17 -19.13 -4.03 -16.21
CA ALA A 17 -18.49 -4.01 -17.53
C ALA A 17 -18.83 -2.72 -18.27
N LEU A 18 -17.83 -2.01 -18.77
CA LEU A 18 -17.99 -0.79 -19.54
C LEU A 18 -18.33 -1.10 -21.00
N PRO A 19 -19.35 -0.44 -21.59
CA PRO A 19 -19.56 -0.47 -23.02
C PRO A 19 -18.47 0.35 -23.70
N VAL A 20 -17.56 -0.31 -24.41
CA VAL A 20 -16.48 0.37 -25.14
C VAL A 20 -16.71 0.33 -26.64
N THR A 21 -16.29 1.40 -27.32
CA THR A 21 -16.33 1.56 -28.78
C THR A 21 -14.92 1.65 -29.36
N GLY A 22 -14.80 1.77 -30.68
CA GLY A 22 -13.50 1.86 -31.36
C GLY A 22 -12.79 0.52 -31.53
N SER A 23 -11.51 0.57 -31.86
CA SER A 23 -10.70 -0.62 -32.15
C SER A 23 -10.23 -1.28 -30.85
N ARG A 24 -11.08 -2.13 -30.26
CA ARG A 24 -10.76 -2.80 -29.01
C ARG A 24 -9.45 -3.60 -29.13
N PRO A 25 -8.53 -3.49 -28.16
CA PRO A 25 -7.28 -4.23 -28.18
C PRO A 25 -7.49 -5.75 -28.09
N PRO A 26 -6.55 -6.54 -28.62
CA PRO A 26 -6.46 -7.97 -28.35
C PRO A 26 -6.52 -8.30 -26.85
N ALA A 27 -7.23 -9.37 -26.51
CA ALA A 27 -7.24 -9.96 -25.18
C ALA A 27 -5.83 -10.39 -24.75
N ARG A 28 -5.44 -10.03 -23.53
CA ARG A 28 -4.05 -10.10 -23.06
C ARG A 28 -3.96 -10.16 -21.54
N TYR A 29 -2.80 -10.60 -21.04
CA TYR A 29 -2.45 -10.59 -19.61
C TYR A 29 -0.97 -10.20 -19.45
N LYS A 30 -0.53 -9.89 -18.23
CA LYS A 30 0.84 -9.41 -17.92
C LYS A 30 1.27 -8.21 -18.77
N HIS A 31 0.31 -7.36 -19.11
CA HIS A 31 0.54 -6.02 -19.66
C HIS A 31 0.69 -5.04 -18.50
N ALA A 32 1.18 -3.84 -18.77
CA ALA A 32 1.12 -2.76 -17.80
C ALA A 32 0.03 -1.75 -18.17
N ALA A 33 -0.56 -1.12 -17.15
CA ALA A 33 -1.64 -0.18 -17.31
C ALA A 33 -1.47 1.03 -16.37
N ALA A 34 -1.73 2.23 -16.87
CA ALA A 34 -1.79 3.44 -16.04
C ALA A 34 -2.79 4.43 -16.62
N VAL A 35 -3.38 5.25 -15.76
CA VAL A 35 -4.27 6.35 -16.17
C VAL A 35 -3.52 7.67 -16.11
N VAL A 36 -3.57 8.42 -17.21
CA VAL A 36 -3.07 9.81 -17.31
C VAL A 36 -4.15 10.62 -18.01
N ASP A 37 -4.54 11.76 -17.43
CA ASP A 37 -5.52 12.71 -18.00
C ASP A 37 -6.78 12.03 -18.56
N GLU A 38 -7.48 11.26 -17.72
CA GLU A 38 -8.69 10.48 -18.05
C GLU A 38 -8.53 9.47 -19.21
N LYS A 39 -7.30 9.09 -19.54
CA LYS A 39 -7.01 8.05 -20.53
C LYS A 39 -6.29 6.89 -19.86
N LEU A 40 -6.82 5.68 -20.05
CA LEU A 40 -6.16 4.44 -19.65
C LEU A 40 -5.22 4.00 -20.78
N TYR A 41 -3.93 3.96 -20.47
CA TYR A 41 -2.88 3.47 -21.36
C TYR A 41 -2.55 2.03 -21.01
N ILE A 42 -2.58 1.14 -22.01
CA ILE A 42 -2.21 -0.27 -21.91
C ILE A 42 -1.01 -0.51 -22.80
N VAL A 43 0.07 -1.05 -22.23
CA VAL A 43 1.31 -1.32 -22.97
C VAL A 43 1.67 -2.80 -22.91
N GLY A 44 1.93 -3.37 -24.08
CA GLY A 44 2.42 -4.73 -24.24
C GLY A 44 1.50 -5.81 -23.67
N GLY A 45 2.10 -6.80 -23.02
CA GLY A 45 1.44 -8.00 -22.52
C GLY A 45 1.65 -9.21 -23.42
N SER A 46 1.05 -10.33 -23.02
CA SER A 46 1.18 -11.61 -23.71
C SER A 46 -0.17 -12.13 -24.16
N ARG A 47 -0.18 -12.78 -25.34
CA ARG A 47 -1.31 -13.51 -25.88
C ARG A 47 -0.81 -14.68 -26.73
N ASN A 48 -1.30 -15.89 -26.46
CA ASN A 48 -0.92 -17.10 -27.20
C ASN A 48 0.61 -17.31 -27.29
N GLY A 49 1.33 -17.02 -26.21
CA GLY A 49 2.80 -17.13 -26.15
C GLY A 49 3.56 -16.09 -26.99
N ARG A 50 2.88 -15.05 -27.47
CA ARG A 50 3.48 -13.90 -28.16
C ARG A 50 3.37 -12.66 -27.29
N TYR A 51 4.47 -11.93 -27.18
CA TYR A 51 4.47 -10.61 -26.56
C TYR A 51 3.97 -9.57 -27.54
N LEU A 52 3.35 -8.53 -27.01
CA LEU A 52 2.76 -7.44 -27.76
C LEU A 52 3.64 -6.20 -27.57
N SER A 53 3.71 -5.36 -28.60
CA SER A 53 4.47 -4.09 -28.64
C SER A 53 3.58 -2.86 -28.78
N ASP A 54 2.26 -3.05 -28.77
CA ASP A 54 1.30 -1.99 -29.02
C ASP A 54 1.03 -1.17 -27.75
N VAL A 55 0.68 0.10 -27.97
CA VAL A 55 0.15 1.01 -26.95
C VAL A 55 -1.30 1.31 -27.29
N GLN A 56 -2.18 0.95 -26.37
CA GLN A 56 -3.62 1.04 -26.55
C GLN A 56 -4.18 2.02 -25.54
N VAL A 57 -5.02 2.93 -26.01
CA VAL A 57 -5.54 4.04 -25.20
C VAL A 57 -7.05 3.98 -25.19
N LEU A 58 -7.62 3.86 -24.00
CA LEU A 58 -9.05 4.01 -23.76
C LEU A 58 -9.31 5.39 -23.18
N ASN A 59 -10.06 6.22 -23.91
CA ASN A 59 -10.54 7.48 -23.37
C ASN A 59 -11.72 7.21 -22.43
N LEU A 60 -11.60 7.59 -21.16
CA LEU A 60 -12.62 7.32 -20.13
C LEU A 60 -13.78 8.31 -20.15
N SER A 61 -13.67 9.43 -20.88
CA SER A 61 -14.78 10.37 -21.06
C SER A 61 -15.86 9.83 -22.01
N ASN A 62 -15.45 9.07 -23.03
CA ASN A 62 -16.35 8.58 -24.10
C ASN A 62 -16.25 7.06 -24.37
N PHE A 63 -15.43 6.35 -23.61
CA PHE A 63 -15.19 4.91 -23.72
C PHE A 63 -14.77 4.41 -25.10
N SER A 64 -14.01 5.22 -25.83
CA SER A 64 -13.47 4.84 -27.14
C SER A 64 -12.02 4.37 -27.05
N TRP A 65 -11.74 3.23 -27.68
CA TRP A 65 -10.39 2.71 -27.86
C TRP A 65 -9.72 3.29 -29.12
N SER A 66 -8.44 3.59 -28.98
CA SER A 66 -7.54 3.97 -30.07
C SER A 66 -6.16 3.34 -29.85
N ALA A 67 -5.41 3.14 -30.93
CA ALA A 67 -4.01 2.75 -30.85
C ALA A 67 -3.14 4.02 -30.90
N LEU A 68 -2.21 4.15 -29.96
CA LEU A 68 -1.22 5.22 -29.97
C LEU A 68 0.01 4.74 -30.74
N LYS A 69 0.37 5.50 -31.78
CA LYS A 69 1.60 5.25 -32.56
C LYS A 69 2.68 6.15 -32.00
N LEU A 70 3.69 5.54 -31.40
CA LEU A 70 4.82 6.27 -30.84
C LEU A 70 5.94 6.37 -31.86
N GLN A 71 6.66 7.49 -31.81
CA GLN A 71 7.91 7.66 -32.57
C GLN A 71 9.11 7.44 -31.64
N MET A 72 10.16 6.78 -32.13
CA MET A 72 11.40 6.68 -31.36
C MET A 72 12.09 8.04 -31.36
N ASN A 73 12.49 8.53 -30.18
CA ASN A 73 13.25 9.78 -30.09
C ASN A 73 14.67 9.57 -30.67
N PRO A 74 15.07 10.29 -31.74
CA PRO A 74 16.36 10.08 -32.42
C PRO A 74 17.59 10.55 -31.62
N GLY A 75 17.40 11.19 -30.46
CA GLY A 75 18.49 11.72 -29.63
C GLY A 75 19.33 10.67 -28.86
N VAL A 76 19.01 9.38 -28.96
CA VAL A 76 19.79 8.29 -28.34
C VAL A 76 20.51 7.54 -29.47
N GLU A 77 21.78 7.89 -29.70
CA GLU A 77 22.62 7.23 -30.70
C GLU A 77 22.86 5.76 -30.31
N ASN A 78 22.11 4.84 -30.93
CA ASN A 78 22.46 3.42 -30.91
C ASN A 78 23.76 3.25 -31.70
N SER A 79 24.86 3.23 -30.96
CA SER A 79 26.19 2.83 -31.45
C SER A 79 26.22 1.32 -31.66
N GLU A 80 25.51 0.80 -32.66
CA GLU A 80 25.82 -0.46 -33.31
C GLU A 80 24.97 -0.62 -34.58
N GLY A 81 25.66 -0.67 -35.72
CA GLY A 81 25.06 -0.61 -37.04
C GLY A 81 24.22 -1.82 -37.37
N ASN A 82 22.92 -1.58 -37.61
CA ASN A 82 22.25 -2.09 -38.81
C ASN A 82 21.02 -1.22 -39.08
N GLY A 83 20.97 -0.62 -40.28
CA GLY A 83 19.97 0.39 -40.67
C GLY A 83 18.56 -0.16 -40.82
N GLY A 84 17.82 -0.19 -39.71
CA GLY A 84 16.37 -0.25 -39.68
C GLY A 84 15.87 0.66 -38.57
N LEU A 85 15.11 1.70 -38.92
CA LEU A 85 14.41 2.55 -37.96
C LEU A 85 13.58 1.64 -37.04
N VAL A 86 13.92 1.56 -35.76
CA VAL A 86 13.09 0.84 -34.78
C VAL A 86 11.92 1.75 -34.44
N GLU A 87 10.93 1.79 -35.33
CA GLU A 87 9.73 2.65 -35.19
C GLU A 87 8.83 2.23 -34.00
N ALA A 88 8.91 0.97 -33.55
CA ALA A 88 7.98 0.42 -32.58
C ALA A 88 8.65 0.03 -31.26
N LEU A 89 7.94 0.23 -30.14
CA LEU A 89 8.32 -0.31 -28.84
C LEU A 89 8.60 -1.82 -28.94
N PRO A 90 9.54 -2.36 -28.16
CA PRO A 90 9.84 -3.78 -28.23
C PRO A 90 8.69 -4.63 -27.64
N PRO A 91 8.40 -5.82 -28.19
CA PRO A 91 7.37 -6.70 -27.64
C PRO A 91 7.74 -7.16 -26.22
N ILE A 92 6.87 -6.87 -25.25
CA ILE A 92 7.20 -6.98 -23.82
C ILE A 92 6.03 -7.52 -22.98
N ALA A 93 6.31 -8.31 -21.95
CA ALA A 93 5.30 -8.79 -20.99
C ALA A 93 5.90 -8.99 -19.59
N GLY A 94 5.08 -8.82 -18.54
CA GLY A 94 5.52 -8.97 -17.14
C GLY A 94 6.41 -7.82 -16.65
N HIS A 95 6.36 -6.68 -17.33
CA HIS A 95 6.99 -5.43 -16.93
C HIS A 95 6.05 -4.65 -15.99
N SER A 96 6.62 -3.74 -15.21
CA SER A 96 5.84 -2.75 -14.45
C SER A 96 5.80 -1.41 -15.19
N MET A 97 4.79 -0.60 -14.93
CA MET A 97 4.69 0.76 -15.46
C MET A 97 4.21 1.70 -14.36
N VAL A 98 4.88 2.83 -14.19
CA VAL A 98 4.50 3.90 -13.27
C VAL A 98 4.29 5.20 -14.03
N LYS A 99 3.31 5.98 -13.59
CA LYS A 99 3.11 7.36 -14.06
C LYS A 99 4.09 8.27 -13.33
N TRP A 100 4.86 9.06 -14.07
CA TRP A 100 5.68 10.15 -13.56
C TRP A 100 5.34 11.41 -14.38
N ASP A 101 4.59 12.34 -13.78
CA ASP A 101 3.99 13.47 -14.50
C ASP A 101 3.19 13.05 -15.75
N LYS A 102 3.58 13.51 -16.94
CA LYS A 102 3.04 13.13 -18.25
C LYS A 102 3.87 12.07 -18.97
N LYS A 103 4.70 11.34 -18.22
CA LYS A 103 5.51 10.24 -18.72
C LYS A 103 5.04 8.92 -18.12
N LEU A 104 5.16 7.86 -18.91
CA LEU A 104 4.99 6.49 -18.46
C LEU A 104 6.36 5.82 -18.43
N ILE A 105 6.82 5.46 -17.24
CA ILE A 105 8.11 4.79 -17.03
C ILE A 105 7.85 3.30 -16.92
N MET A 106 8.42 2.52 -17.83
CA MET A 106 8.31 1.07 -17.88
C MET A 106 9.62 0.42 -17.44
N LEU A 107 9.53 -0.58 -16.57
CA LEU A 107 10.69 -1.24 -15.99
C LEU A 107 10.63 -2.75 -16.24
N GLY A 108 11.76 -3.30 -16.71
CA GLY A 108 11.97 -4.74 -16.87
C GLY A 108 10.95 -5.43 -17.76
N GLY A 109 10.59 -6.66 -17.40
CA GLY A 109 9.76 -7.55 -18.19
C GLY A 109 10.56 -8.41 -19.17
N ASN A 110 9.86 -9.38 -19.74
CA ASN A 110 10.42 -10.31 -20.70
C ASN A 110 10.29 -9.74 -22.11
N LEU A 111 11.42 -9.54 -22.76
CA LEU A 111 11.52 -9.16 -24.17
C LEU A 111 11.69 -10.41 -25.04
N LYS A 112 11.16 -10.39 -26.27
CA LYS A 112 11.35 -11.47 -27.24
C LYS A 112 12.08 -10.96 -28.48
N GLY A 113 13.39 -11.16 -28.52
CA GLY A 113 14.25 -10.77 -29.64
C GLY A 113 15.72 -10.80 -29.24
N SER A 114 16.55 -11.38 -30.10
CA SER A 114 17.99 -11.70 -29.99
C SER A 114 18.43 -12.57 -28.81
N SER A 115 19.32 -13.50 -29.14
CA SER A 115 19.99 -14.48 -28.28
C SER A 115 20.90 -13.88 -27.20
N ASP A 116 20.97 -12.55 -27.10
CA ASP A 116 21.62 -11.89 -25.98
C ASP A 116 20.63 -11.80 -24.84
N ARG A 117 20.92 -12.57 -23.79
CA ARG A 117 20.33 -12.34 -22.48
C ARG A 117 20.69 -10.91 -22.11
N ILE A 118 19.75 -9.97 -22.28
CA ILE A 118 19.89 -8.64 -21.68
C ILE A 118 19.98 -8.89 -20.17
N LEU A 119 21.21 -8.84 -19.64
CA LEU A 119 21.46 -9.11 -18.23
C LEU A 119 21.01 -7.95 -17.35
N VAL A 120 20.94 -6.74 -17.92
CA VAL A 120 20.71 -5.49 -17.20
C VAL A 120 19.29 -4.99 -17.42
N LEU A 121 18.63 -4.53 -16.36
CA LEU A 121 17.29 -3.99 -16.44
C LEU A 121 17.23 -2.75 -17.36
N ALA A 122 16.44 -2.80 -18.42
CA ALA A 122 16.13 -1.64 -19.25
C ALA A 122 14.98 -0.82 -18.64
N VAL A 123 15.09 0.50 -18.75
CA VAL A 123 14.04 1.46 -18.38
C VAL A 123 13.59 2.18 -19.64
N HIS A 124 12.32 2.04 -19.99
CA HIS A 124 11.73 2.73 -21.14
C HIS A 124 10.86 3.88 -20.65
N CYS A 125 10.87 5.00 -21.38
CA CYS A 125 10.01 6.15 -21.13
C CYS A 125 9.11 6.36 -22.34
N ILE A 126 7.82 6.51 -22.11
CA ILE A 126 6.88 7.05 -23.09
C ILE A 126 6.52 8.47 -22.65
N ASP A 127 6.80 9.44 -23.51
CA ASP A 127 6.43 10.84 -23.32
C ASP A 127 5.09 11.10 -24.00
N LEU A 128 4.05 11.41 -23.21
CA LEU A 128 2.69 11.60 -23.71
C LEU A 128 2.43 13.01 -24.26
N GLU A 129 3.37 13.94 -24.11
CA GLU A 129 3.26 15.27 -24.73
C GLU A 129 3.76 15.26 -26.17
N THR A 130 4.80 14.47 -26.42
CA THR A 130 5.43 14.37 -27.75
C THR A 130 5.05 13.11 -28.50
N ASP A 131 4.29 12.19 -27.88
CA ASP A 131 3.99 10.86 -28.40
C ASP A 131 5.26 10.11 -28.86
N THR A 132 6.33 10.27 -28.08
CA THR A 132 7.61 9.61 -28.33
C THR A 132 7.95 8.58 -27.26
N TRP A 133 8.83 7.65 -27.60
CA TRP A 133 9.43 6.76 -26.63
C TRP A 133 10.96 6.75 -26.74
N SER A 134 11.61 6.46 -25.61
CA SER A 134 13.06 6.33 -25.52
C SER A 134 13.46 5.28 -24.49
N VAL A 135 14.70 4.81 -24.57
CA VAL A 135 15.36 4.09 -23.48
C VAL A 135 16.04 5.13 -22.60
N MET A 136 15.84 5.05 -21.30
CA MET A 136 16.49 5.95 -20.35
C MET A 136 17.88 5.40 -20.03
N GLU A 137 18.89 6.26 -20.13
CA GLU A 137 20.25 5.93 -19.70
C GLU A 137 20.31 6.00 -18.17
N THR A 138 20.35 4.84 -17.53
CA THR A 138 20.48 4.75 -16.08
C THR A 138 21.87 4.25 -15.69
N SER A 139 22.35 4.70 -14.52
CA SER A 139 23.67 4.32 -14.00
C SER A 139 23.58 3.79 -12.56
N GLY A 140 24.73 3.47 -11.94
CA GLY A 140 24.77 2.97 -10.55
C GLY A 140 24.65 1.45 -10.44
N LYS A 141 24.00 0.97 -9.38
CA LYS A 141 23.80 -0.46 -9.08
C LYS A 141 22.59 -1.01 -9.85
N VAL A 142 22.69 -1.00 -11.18
CA VAL A 142 21.58 -1.38 -12.06
C VAL A 142 21.17 -2.84 -11.81
N PRO A 143 19.87 -3.11 -11.60
CA PRO A 143 19.39 -4.47 -11.32
C PRO A 143 19.55 -5.41 -12.52
N ILE A 144 19.45 -6.71 -12.24
CA ILE A 144 19.32 -7.71 -13.30
C ILE A 144 17.93 -7.59 -13.94
N ALA A 145 17.86 -7.80 -15.25
CA ALA A 145 16.59 -7.86 -15.96
C ALA A 145 15.69 -8.98 -15.40
N CYS A 146 14.50 -8.60 -14.92
CA CYS A 146 13.52 -9.53 -14.35
C CYS A 146 12.09 -9.17 -14.74
N ALA A 147 11.18 -10.13 -14.59
CA ALA A 147 9.75 -9.97 -14.80
C ALA A 147 8.95 -10.35 -13.55
N GLY A 148 7.73 -9.83 -13.43
CA GLY A 148 6.87 -10.10 -12.27
C GLY A 148 7.39 -9.48 -10.97
N HIS A 149 8.29 -8.50 -11.04
CA HIS A 149 8.65 -7.63 -9.91
C HIS A 149 7.51 -6.63 -9.66
N SER A 150 7.49 -6.03 -8.47
CA SER A 150 6.68 -4.83 -8.21
C SER A 150 7.52 -3.58 -8.41
N ALA A 151 6.89 -2.49 -8.86
CA ALA A 151 7.48 -1.16 -8.93
C ALA A 151 6.52 -0.16 -8.29
N THR A 152 6.98 0.53 -7.25
CA THR A 152 6.18 1.50 -6.49
C THR A 152 6.86 2.87 -6.53
N LEU A 153 6.11 3.90 -6.90
CA LEU A 153 6.59 5.28 -6.88
C LEU A 153 6.52 5.86 -5.47
N PHE A 154 7.59 6.53 -5.04
CA PHE A 154 7.74 7.20 -3.76
C PHE A 154 8.55 8.49 -3.93
N GLY A 155 7.87 9.64 -3.88
CA GLY A 155 8.48 10.90 -4.32
C GLY A 155 9.05 10.74 -5.73
N SER A 156 10.28 11.20 -5.99
CA SER A 156 11.01 10.99 -7.25
C SER A 156 11.75 9.66 -7.37
N LYS A 157 11.41 8.67 -6.55
CA LYS A 157 12.09 7.37 -6.53
C LYS A 157 11.14 6.23 -6.90
N ILE A 158 11.61 5.30 -7.72
CA ILE A 158 10.93 4.03 -8.00
C ILE A 158 11.58 2.94 -7.17
N ILE A 159 10.80 2.31 -6.29
CA ILE A 159 11.21 1.16 -5.51
C ILE A 159 10.82 -0.09 -6.28
N MET A 160 11.80 -0.92 -6.61
CA MET A 160 11.62 -2.21 -7.25
C MET A 160 11.91 -3.34 -6.25
N PHE A 161 11.00 -4.31 -6.15
CA PHE A 161 11.15 -5.48 -5.29
C PHE A 161 10.81 -6.77 -6.02
N GLY A 162 11.65 -7.79 -5.80
CA GLY A 162 11.45 -9.16 -6.25
C GLY A 162 11.51 -9.39 -7.76
N GLY A 163 10.83 -10.42 -8.23
CA GLY A 163 10.79 -10.83 -9.64
C GLY A 163 11.59 -12.11 -9.94
N GLU A 164 11.50 -12.56 -11.19
CA GLU A 164 12.24 -13.70 -11.74
C GLU A 164 13.12 -13.24 -12.91
N ASP A 165 14.39 -13.62 -12.90
CA ASP A 165 15.32 -13.33 -14.00
C ASP A 165 15.23 -14.36 -15.14
N SER A 166 15.96 -14.09 -16.24
CA SER A 166 16.02 -15.00 -17.40
C SER A 166 16.63 -16.39 -17.10
N SER A 167 17.34 -16.55 -15.99
CA SER A 167 17.89 -17.82 -15.50
C SER A 167 16.96 -18.52 -14.50
N ARG A 168 15.72 -18.02 -14.33
CA ARG A 168 14.73 -18.51 -13.38
C ARG A 168 15.14 -18.35 -11.92
N ARG A 169 16.06 -17.43 -11.62
CA ARG A 169 16.39 -17.08 -10.25
C ARG A 169 15.33 -16.10 -9.74
N LEU A 170 14.72 -16.45 -8.62
CA LEU A 170 13.86 -15.55 -7.87
C LEU A 170 14.70 -14.60 -7.03
N ILE A 171 14.25 -13.35 -6.95
CA ILE A 171 14.95 -12.26 -6.27
C ILE A 171 14.04 -11.72 -5.15
N ASN A 172 14.63 -11.14 -4.12
CA ASN A 172 13.97 -10.37 -3.05
C ASN A 172 14.79 -9.14 -2.64
N ASP A 173 15.71 -8.70 -3.50
CA ASP A 173 16.48 -7.48 -3.30
C ASP A 173 15.59 -6.25 -3.52
N ILE A 174 15.95 -5.14 -2.86
CA ILE A 174 15.32 -3.83 -3.09
C ILE A 174 16.29 -2.96 -3.87
N HIS A 175 15.83 -2.55 -5.03
CA HIS A 175 16.51 -1.55 -5.83
C HIS A 175 15.69 -0.28 -5.90
N VAL A 176 16.37 0.86 -5.86
CA VAL A 176 15.73 2.18 -5.93
C VAL A 176 16.32 2.94 -7.10
N LEU A 177 15.49 3.36 -8.03
CA LEU A 177 15.85 4.29 -9.10
C LEU A 177 15.43 5.69 -8.70
N ASP A 178 16.39 6.61 -8.61
CA ASP A 178 16.09 8.04 -8.55
C ASP A 178 15.81 8.57 -9.96
N LEU A 179 14.62 9.14 -10.18
CA LEU A 179 14.18 9.66 -11.48
C LEU A 179 14.75 11.04 -11.82
N GLU A 180 15.30 11.77 -10.86
CA GLU A 180 15.96 13.05 -11.10
C GLU A 180 17.41 12.83 -11.56
N THR A 181 18.11 11.89 -10.94
CA THR A 181 19.53 11.60 -11.26
C THR A 181 19.71 10.42 -12.22
N LEU A 182 18.67 9.61 -12.44
CA LEU A 182 18.71 8.36 -13.21
C LEU A 182 19.73 7.34 -12.66
N THR A 183 19.95 7.34 -11.34
CA THR A 183 20.88 6.44 -10.66
C THR A 183 20.14 5.37 -9.87
N TRP A 184 20.58 4.12 -10.05
CA TRP A 184 20.13 2.99 -9.26
C TRP A 184 20.98 2.78 -8.02
N ASP A 185 20.31 2.52 -6.90
CA ASP A 185 20.91 2.04 -5.68
C ASP A 185 20.34 0.67 -5.27
N LEU A 186 21.19 -0.15 -4.67
CA LEU A 186 20.81 -1.36 -3.97
C LEU A 186 20.69 -1.01 -2.50
N VAL A 187 19.50 -1.25 -1.95
CA VAL A 187 19.15 -0.90 -0.58
C VAL A 187 19.36 -2.10 0.33
N GLU A 188 20.21 -1.94 1.32
CA GLU A 188 20.40 -2.94 2.37
C GLU A 188 19.25 -2.86 3.37
N THR A 189 18.68 -4.02 3.69
CA THR A 189 17.60 -4.13 4.68
C THR A 189 18.03 -5.02 5.84
N LYS A 190 17.37 -4.81 6.97
CA LYS A 190 17.57 -5.54 8.21
C LYS A 190 16.38 -6.46 8.47
N GLN A 191 16.55 -7.35 9.43
CA GLN A 191 15.60 -8.42 9.75
C GLN A 191 15.40 -9.38 8.56
N THR A 192 14.44 -10.28 8.68
CA THR A 192 14.18 -11.29 7.64
C THR A 192 13.30 -10.68 6.54
N PRO A 193 13.81 -10.51 5.31
CA PRO A 193 13.00 -10.05 4.19
C PRO A 193 12.00 -11.14 3.77
N PRO A 194 10.98 -10.79 2.96
CA PRO A 194 10.12 -11.78 2.33
C PRO A 194 10.95 -12.79 1.52
N ALA A 195 10.50 -14.04 1.47
CA ALA A 195 11.10 -15.03 0.58
C ALA A 195 11.12 -14.54 -0.88
N PRO A 196 12.15 -14.89 -1.68
CA PRO A 196 12.21 -14.60 -3.11
C PRO A 196 10.92 -14.98 -3.85
N ARG A 197 10.37 -14.03 -4.60
CA ARG A 197 9.00 -14.14 -5.14
C ARG A 197 8.81 -13.29 -6.39
N PHE A 198 7.83 -13.67 -7.20
CA PHE A 198 7.39 -12.92 -8.37
C PHE A 198 5.85 -12.89 -8.44
N ASP A 199 5.32 -12.08 -9.35
CA ASP A 199 3.88 -11.85 -9.55
C ASP A 199 3.15 -11.47 -8.25
N HIS A 200 3.83 -10.74 -7.36
CA HIS A 200 3.26 -10.12 -6.14
C HIS A 200 2.87 -8.66 -6.41
N THR A 201 2.23 -8.02 -5.45
CA THR A 201 1.96 -6.57 -5.49
C THR A 201 2.61 -5.88 -4.31
N ALA A 202 3.00 -4.62 -4.49
CA ALA A 202 3.47 -3.76 -3.42
C ALA A 202 2.75 -2.41 -3.43
N ALA A 203 2.72 -1.75 -2.27
CA ALA A 203 2.16 -0.42 -2.10
C ALA A 203 2.94 0.39 -1.08
N MET A 204 3.07 1.69 -1.34
CA MET A 204 3.63 2.65 -0.38
C MET A 204 2.49 3.21 0.46
N HIS A 205 2.70 3.26 1.78
CA HIS A 205 1.78 3.84 2.75
C HIS A 205 2.48 4.93 3.56
N ALA A 206 1.79 6.07 3.72
CA ALA A 206 2.23 7.21 4.51
C ALA A 206 3.68 7.66 4.19
N ASP A 207 4.11 7.50 2.94
CA ASP A 207 5.45 7.89 2.48
C ASP A 207 6.59 7.27 3.33
N HIS A 208 6.33 6.08 3.87
CA HIS A 208 7.17 5.49 4.90
C HIS A 208 7.20 3.96 4.87
N TYR A 209 6.04 3.32 4.71
CA TYR A 209 5.93 1.87 4.79
C TYR A 209 5.70 1.26 3.40
N LEU A 210 6.58 0.37 2.97
CA LEU A 210 6.34 -0.46 1.80
C LEU A 210 5.74 -1.78 2.22
N LEU A 211 4.50 -2.01 1.79
CA LEU A 211 3.76 -3.23 2.01
C LEU A 211 3.94 -4.14 0.80
N VAL A 212 4.24 -5.41 1.01
CA VAL A 212 4.36 -6.45 -0.02
C VAL A 212 3.38 -7.57 0.31
N PHE A 213 2.55 -7.93 -0.66
CA PHE A 213 1.51 -8.94 -0.46
C PHE A 213 1.49 -10.00 -1.58
N GLY A 214 1.45 -11.26 -1.15
CA GLY A 214 1.27 -12.42 -2.00
C GLY A 214 2.45 -12.70 -2.93
N GLY A 215 2.13 -13.19 -4.13
CA GLY A 215 3.08 -13.69 -5.13
C GLY A 215 3.34 -15.18 -4.98
N CYS A 216 4.33 -15.66 -5.71
CA CYS A 216 4.70 -17.08 -5.65
C CYS A 216 6.20 -17.30 -5.79
N SER A 217 6.62 -18.48 -5.35
CA SER A 217 7.84 -19.15 -5.79
C SER A 217 7.50 -20.20 -6.83
N HIS A 218 8.48 -21.00 -7.27
CA HIS A 218 8.20 -22.14 -8.14
C HIS A 218 7.41 -23.27 -7.48
N SER A 219 7.31 -23.28 -6.15
CA SER A 219 6.69 -24.36 -5.38
C SER A 219 5.51 -23.94 -4.52
N ALA A 220 5.34 -22.65 -4.25
CA ALA A 220 4.32 -22.16 -3.33
C ALA A 220 3.73 -20.82 -3.78
N PHE A 221 2.45 -20.63 -3.48
CA PHE A 221 1.77 -19.34 -3.52
C PHE A 221 1.73 -18.76 -2.12
N PHE A 222 1.90 -17.45 -2.01
CA PHE A 222 1.95 -16.75 -0.75
C PHE A 222 0.66 -15.93 -0.52
N SER A 223 0.28 -15.80 0.74
CA SER A 223 -0.75 -14.89 1.25
C SER A 223 -0.23 -14.01 2.39
N ASP A 224 1.10 -14.01 2.59
CA ASP A 224 1.74 -13.22 3.63
C ASP A 224 1.76 -11.73 3.25
N LEU A 225 1.69 -10.90 4.28
CA LEU A 225 1.90 -9.45 4.19
C LEU A 225 3.20 -9.12 4.92
N HIS A 226 4.13 -8.49 4.21
CA HIS A 226 5.36 -7.96 4.78
C HIS A 226 5.37 -6.45 4.70
N VAL A 227 6.01 -5.82 5.67
CA VAL A 227 6.13 -4.36 5.76
C VAL A 227 7.58 -4.01 5.97
N LEU A 228 8.12 -3.18 5.08
CA LEU A 228 9.41 -2.53 5.25
C LEU A 228 9.18 -1.10 5.73
N ASP A 229 9.82 -0.75 6.84
CA ASP A 229 9.92 0.62 7.33
C ASP A 229 11.13 1.31 6.65
N PHE A 230 10.90 2.36 5.85
CA PHE A 230 11.97 3.06 5.12
C PHE A 230 12.85 3.97 5.99
N HIS A 231 12.47 4.26 7.23
CA HIS A 231 13.35 5.01 8.14
C HIS A 231 14.34 4.08 8.85
N THR A 232 13.89 2.91 9.31
CA THR A 232 14.74 1.95 10.03
C THR A 232 15.42 0.95 9.11
N MET A 233 14.87 0.79 7.89
CA MET A 233 15.19 -0.25 6.91
C MET A 233 14.95 -1.67 7.43
N GLU A 234 13.98 -1.85 8.33
CA GLU A 234 13.65 -3.13 8.96
C GLU A 234 12.40 -3.76 8.35
N TRP A 235 12.51 -5.03 7.96
CA TRP A 235 11.36 -5.85 7.59
C TRP A 235 10.61 -6.35 8.82
N SER A 236 9.30 -6.43 8.69
CA SER A 236 8.41 -7.05 9.66
C SER A 236 7.26 -7.78 8.97
N GLN A 237 6.71 -8.78 9.65
CA GLN A 237 5.50 -9.49 9.23
C GLN A 237 4.42 -9.24 10.29
N PRO A 238 3.63 -8.17 10.16
CA PRO A 238 2.67 -7.81 11.19
C PRO A 238 1.50 -8.79 11.26
N GLN A 239 0.89 -8.88 12.45
CA GLN A 239 -0.34 -9.64 12.63
C GLN A 239 -1.49 -8.91 11.93
N ILE A 240 -2.11 -9.58 10.97
CA ILE A 240 -3.23 -9.06 10.21
C ILE A 240 -4.57 -9.46 10.84
N GLN A 241 -5.54 -8.55 10.80
CA GLN A 241 -6.91 -8.83 11.24
C GLN A 241 -7.78 -9.21 10.04
N GLY A 242 -8.55 -10.30 10.17
CA GLY A 242 -9.42 -10.83 9.11
C GLY A 242 -8.68 -11.86 8.24
N ASP A 243 -9.08 -13.14 8.37
CA ASP A 243 -8.49 -14.26 7.61
C ASP A 243 -9.20 -14.42 6.25
N LEU A 244 -9.00 -13.44 5.36
CA LEU A 244 -9.67 -13.37 4.05
C LEU A 244 -8.70 -13.51 2.87
N ALA A 245 -7.41 -13.27 3.11
CA ALA A 245 -6.39 -13.28 2.06
C ALA A 245 -5.97 -14.72 1.73
N THR A 246 -6.55 -15.27 0.67
CA THR A 246 -6.10 -16.55 0.09
C THR A 246 -4.77 -16.39 -0.66
N PRO A 247 -3.92 -17.45 -0.70
CA PRO A 247 -2.68 -17.43 -1.47
C PRO A 247 -2.92 -17.09 -2.93
N ARG A 248 -2.15 -16.14 -3.47
CA ARG A 248 -2.37 -15.66 -4.84
C ARG A 248 -1.12 -15.05 -5.46
N ALA A 249 -0.99 -15.23 -6.76
CA ALA A 249 -0.03 -14.52 -7.60
C ALA A 249 -0.72 -13.98 -8.86
N GLY A 250 -0.14 -12.94 -9.46
CA GLY A 250 -0.66 -12.30 -10.67
C GLY A 250 -1.87 -11.42 -10.42
N HIS A 251 -2.15 -11.07 -9.17
CA HIS A 251 -3.12 -10.05 -8.79
C HIS A 251 -2.56 -8.66 -9.05
N ALA A 252 -3.45 -7.68 -9.10
CA ALA A 252 -3.10 -6.27 -9.21
C ALA A 252 -3.55 -5.50 -7.97
N GLY A 253 -2.79 -4.48 -7.60
CA GLY A 253 -3.01 -3.67 -6.40
C GLY A 253 -3.00 -2.17 -6.72
N ILE A 254 -3.90 -1.40 -6.11
CA ILE A 254 -3.93 0.07 -6.24
C ILE A 254 -4.42 0.71 -4.95
N THR A 255 -3.79 1.80 -4.54
CA THR A 255 -4.13 2.51 -3.30
C THR A 255 -5.12 3.64 -3.57
N ILE A 256 -6.07 3.80 -2.66
CA ILE A 256 -6.90 4.99 -2.52
C ILE A 256 -6.88 5.37 -1.05
N ASP A 257 -6.19 6.46 -0.74
CA ASP A 257 -6.02 6.96 0.62
C ASP A 257 -5.43 5.83 1.51
N GLU A 258 -6.09 5.50 2.61
CA GLU A 258 -5.67 4.46 3.56
C GLU A 258 -5.94 3.00 3.11
N ASN A 259 -6.54 2.82 1.94
CA ASN A 259 -7.06 1.52 1.52
C ASN A 259 -6.31 1.01 0.29
N TRP A 260 -5.77 -0.19 0.38
CA TRP A 260 -5.14 -0.89 -0.74
C TRP A 260 -6.09 -1.94 -1.31
N TYR A 261 -6.57 -1.71 -2.53
CA TYR A 261 -7.49 -2.59 -3.25
C TYR A 261 -6.70 -3.61 -4.05
N ILE A 262 -7.07 -4.88 -3.94
CA ILE A 262 -6.41 -5.99 -4.62
C ILE A 262 -7.44 -6.82 -5.36
N VAL A 263 -7.16 -7.09 -6.64
CA VAL A 263 -8.07 -7.77 -7.57
C VAL A 263 -7.36 -8.90 -8.31
N GLY A 264 -8.06 -10.02 -8.46
CA GLY A 264 -7.62 -11.16 -9.25
C GLY A 264 -6.48 -11.93 -8.61
N GLY A 265 -5.63 -12.49 -9.47
CA GLY A 265 -4.62 -13.47 -9.12
C GLY A 265 -5.19 -14.89 -8.95
N GLY A 266 -4.33 -15.82 -8.59
CA GLY A 266 -4.70 -17.24 -8.42
C GLY A 266 -3.55 -18.10 -7.90
N ASP A 267 -3.84 -19.38 -7.76
CA ASP A 267 -2.91 -20.42 -7.25
C ASP A 267 -2.63 -21.53 -8.29
N ASN A 268 -2.72 -21.21 -9.58
CA ASN A 268 -2.78 -22.15 -10.72
C ASN A 268 -3.97 -23.12 -10.75
N LYS A 269 -4.75 -23.27 -9.66
CA LYS A 269 -5.94 -24.14 -9.62
C LYS A 269 -7.19 -23.33 -9.82
N ASN A 270 -7.31 -22.21 -9.10
CA ASN A 270 -8.44 -21.32 -9.13
C ASN A 270 -7.97 -19.86 -9.18
N GLY A 271 -8.67 -19.05 -9.97
CA GLY A 271 -8.58 -17.60 -9.85
C GLY A 271 -9.26 -17.13 -8.57
N CYS A 272 -8.76 -16.06 -7.97
CA CYS A 272 -9.33 -15.45 -6.78
C CYS A 272 -10.52 -14.56 -7.16
N PRO A 273 -11.77 -14.92 -6.82
CA PRO A 273 -12.95 -14.14 -7.19
C PRO A 273 -13.14 -12.87 -6.37
N GLU A 274 -12.59 -12.82 -5.17
CA GLU A 274 -12.73 -11.69 -4.25
C GLU A 274 -11.86 -10.50 -4.67
N THR A 275 -12.49 -9.32 -4.68
CA THR A 275 -11.78 -8.05 -4.52
C THR A 275 -11.61 -7.81 -3.02
N ILE A 276 -10.37 -7.80 -2.55
CA ILE A 276 -10.06 -7.56 -1.14
C ILE A 276 -9.47 -6.17 -0.97
N VAL A 277 -9.63 -5.62 0.23
CA VAL A 277 -9.10 -4.32 0.61
C VAL A 277 -8.37 -4.44 1.93
N LEU A 278 -7.12 -4.00 1.97
CA LEU A 278 -6.37 -3.79 3.21
C LEU A 278 -6.52 -2.34 3.65
N ASN A 279 -7.00 -2.11 4.86
CA ASN A 279 -6.77 -0.81 5.50
C ASN A 279 -5.32 -0.80 6.01
N MET A 280 -4.46 0.00 5.40
CA MET A 280 -3.01 -0.03 5.64
C MET A 280 -2.64 0.47 7.04
N SER A 281 -3.34 1.48 7.56
CA SER A 281 -3.16 1.95 8.93
C SER A 281 -3.58 0.96 10.01
N LYS A 282 -4.67 0.19 9.78
CA LYS A 282 -5.22 -0.77 10.76
C LYS A 282 -4.74 -2.20 10.56
N LEU A 283 -4.09 -2.47 9.43
CA LEU A 283 -3.67 -3.81 8.98
C LEU A 283 -4.83 -4.83 9.04
N SER A 284 -6.00 -4.41 8.56
CA SER A 284 -7.22 -5.21 8.57
C SER A 284 -7.75 -5.42 7.16
N TRP A 285 -8.01 -6.69 6.80
CA TRP A 285 -8.58 -7.08 5.52
C TRP A 285 -10.11 -6.99 5.51
N LEU A 286 -10.65 -6.65 4.36
CA LEU A 286 -12.07 -6.70 4.04
C LEU A 286 -12.26 -7.31 2.66
N ALA A 287 -13.13 -8.32 2.55
CA ALA A 287 -13.63 -8.79 1.26
C ALA A 287 -14.72 -7.82 0.80
N LEU A 288 -14.41 -7.06 -0.25
CA LEU A 288 -15.27 -5.98 -0.68
C LEU A 288 -16.45 -6.46 -1.52
N THR A 289 -16.13 -7.28 -2.52
CA THR A 289 -17.07 -7.88 -3.44
C THR A 289 -16.46 -9.14 -4.03
N SER A 290 -17.28 -9.98 -4.65
CA SER A 290 -16.84 -11.25 -5.22
C SER A 290 -17.55 -11.52 -6.54
N VAL A 291 -16.81 -12.03 -7.51
CA VAL A 291 -17.35 -12.53 -8.79
C VAL A 291 -17.39 -14.06 -8.79
N LYS A 292 -17.83 -14.71 -9.88
CA LYS A 292 -17.66 -16.16 -9.99
C LYS A 292 -16.21 -16.48 -10.36
N GLN A 293 -15.69 -17.63 -9.94
CA GLN A 293 -14.28 -18.03 -10.15
C GLN A 293 -13.78 -18.04 -11.61
N ARG A 294 -14.68 -18.12 -12.60
CA ARG A 294 -14.33 -18.11 -14.04
C ARG A 294 -14.64 -16.78 -14.72
N GLU A 295 -15.09 -15.78 -13.98
CA GLU A 295 -15.29 -14.43 -14.50
C GLU A 295 -13.94 -13.75 -14.74
N PRO A 296 -13.87 -12.78 -15.66
CA PRO A 296 -12.64 -12.10 -16.02
C PRO A 296 -11.85 -11.50 -14.85
N LEU A 297 -12.54 -10.96 -13.84
CA LEU A 297 -11.91 -10.34 -12.67
C LEU A 297 -11.19 -11.35 -11.76
N ALA A 298 -11.50 -12.65 -11.89
CA ALA A 298 -10.80 -13.75 -11.23
C ALA A 298 -9.67 -14.29 -12.11
N SER A 299 -8.82 -13.40 -12.64
CA SER A 299 -7.74 -13.74 -13.56
C SER A 299 -6.37 -13.36 -13.01
N GLU A 300 -5.36 -14.11 -13.43
CA GLU A 300 -3.95 -13.77 -13.23
C GLU A 300 -3.48 -12.82 -14.34
N GLY A 301 -2.51 -11.95 -14.00
CA GLY A 301 -1.96 -10.96 -14.92
C GLY A 301 -2.97 -9.91 -15.39
N ILE A 302 -3.99 -9.66 -14.57
CA ILE A 302 -4.91 -8.52 -14.72
C ILE A 302 -4.19 -7.23 -14.33
N SER A 303 -4.69 -6.08 -14.79
CA SER A 303 -4.27 -4.78 -14.29
C SER A 303 -5.44 -4.02 -13.66
N ILE A 304 -5.14 -3.15 -12.70
CA ILE A 304 -6.08 -2.17 -12.17
C ILE A 304 -5.43 -0.79 -12.14
N SER A 305 -6.20 0.24 -12.44
CA SER A 305 -5.74 1.63 -12.42
C SER A 305 -6.77 2.54 -11.77
N LEU A 306 -6.29 3.60 -11.12
CA LEU A 306 -7.12 4.63 -10.52
C LEU A 306 -7.38 5.74 -11.53
N ALA A 307 -8.64 5.95 -11.89
CA ALA A 307 -9.08 7.11 -12.64
C ALA A 307 -9.76 8.10 -11.70
N THR A 308 -9.39 9.38 -11.81
CA THR A 308 -10.17 10.47 -11.22
C THR A 308 -10.88 11.15 -12.37
N ILE A 309 -12.21 11.15 -12.33
CA ILE A 309 -13.06 11.76 -13.34
C ILE A 309 -13.90 12.79 -12.61
N ASP A 310 -13.73 14.06 -12.98
CA ASP A 310 -14.14 15.22 -12.18
C ASP A 310 -13.56 15.18 -10.75
N VAL A 311 -14.38 14.81 -9.75
CA VAL A 311 -14.03 14.68 -8.33
C VAL A 311 -14.13 13.25 -7.81
N ASP A 312 -14.70 12.34 -8.61
CA ASP A 312 -14.95 10.97 -8.20
C ASP A 312 -13.79 10.05 -8.61
N LYS A 313 -13.42 9.15 -7.69
CA LYS A 313 -12.43 8.11 -7.92
C LYS A 313 -13.11 6.85 -8.46
N TYR A 314 -12.52 6.23 -9.48
CA TYR A 314 -12.97 4.98 -10.09
C TYR A 314 -11.80 4.01 -10.24
N LEU A 315 -12.04 2.73 -9.95
CA LEU A 315 -11.11 1.67 -10.30
C LEU A 315 -11.46 1.13 -11.68
N VAL A 316 -10.47 1.03 -12.56
CA VAL A 316 -10.62 0.46 -13.90
C VAL A 316 -9.76 -0.79 -13.99
N ALA A 317 -10.35 -1.93 -14.31
CA ALA A 317 -9.67 -3.21 -14.46
C ALA A 317 -9.69 -3.66 -15.92
N PHE A 318 -8.58 -4.25 -16.38
CA PHE A 318 -8.45 -4.73 -17.76
C PHE A 318 -7.59 -5.99 -17.87
N GLY A 319 -7.97 -6.85 -18.81
CA GLY A 319 -7.18 -8.01 -19.22
C GLY A 319 -7.22 -9.17 -18.23
N GLY A 320 -6.16 -9.98 -18.27
CA GLY A 320 -5.99 -11.17 -17.44
C GLY A 320 -6.21 -12.48 -18.21
N TYR A 321 -5.79 -13.57 -17.57
CA TYR A 321 -5.95 -14.93 -18.04
C TYR A 321 -6.41 -15.86 -16.91
N ASN A 322 -7.48 -16.62 -17.16
CA ASN A 322 -7.99 -17.67 -16.28
C ASN A 322 -8.31 -18.97 -17.05
N GLY A 323 -7.53 -19.24 -18.10
CA GLY A 323 -7.84 -20.24 -19.14
C GLY A 323 -8.43 -19.62 -20.41
N LYS A 324 -8.90 -18.37 -20.33
CA LYS A 324 -9.23 -17.51 -21.47
C LYS A 324 -8.60 -16.14 -21.28
N TYR A 325 -8.04 -15.59 -22.36
CA TYR A 325 -7.59 -14.20 -22.35
C TYR A 325 -8.80 -13.27 -22.34
N ASN A 326 -8.71 -12.17 -21.60
CA ASN A 326 -9.76 -11.16 -21.54
C ASN A 326 -9.32 -9.79 -22.12
N ASN A 327 -10.26 -9.01 -22.64
CA ASN A 327 -10.13 -7.59 -23.05
C ASN A 327 -11.39 -6.78 -22.70
N GLU A 328 -12.21 -7.26 -21.78
CA GLU A 328 -13.28 -6.47 -21.22
C GLU A 328 -12.70 -5.45 -20.26
N VAL A 329 -13.38 -4.32 -20.14
CA VAL A 329 -13.02 -3.25 -19.23
C VAL A 329 -14.08 -3.24 -18.14
N PHE A 330 -13.64 -3.36 -16.89
CA PHE A 330 -14.53 -3.24 -15.75
C PHE A 330 -14.25 -1.95 -15.02
N ILE A 331 -15.30 -1.30 -14.54
CA ILE A 331 -15.22 -0.12 -13.68
C ILE A 331 -15.91 -0.40 -12.35
N MET A 332 -15.34 0.13 -11.28
CA MET A 332 -15.97 0.14 -9.96
C MET A 332 -15.85 1.53 -9.36
N ARG A 333 -16.96 2.02 -8.80
CA ARG A 333 -16.95 3.21 -7.94
C ARG A 333 -16.75 2.76 -6.49
N PRO A 334 -15.56 2.88 -5.90
CA PRO A 334 -15.36 2.55 -4.49
C PRO A 334 -16.23 3.45 -3.61
N LYS A 335 -16.83 2.87 -2.57
CA LYS A 335 -17.52 3.65 -1.55
C LYS A 335 -16.49 4.57 -0.86
N PRO A 336 -16.80 5.85 -0.65
CA PRO A 336 -16.01 6.70 0.24
C PRO A 336 -15.97 6.02 1.61
N ARG A 337 -14.80 5.50 1.98
CA ARG A 337 -14.54 5.02 3.33
C ARG A 337 -13.89 6.19 4.00
N ASP A 338 -14.58 6.77 4.98
CA ASP A 338 -13.99 7.81 5.83
C ASP A 338 -12.56 7.37 6.16
N SER A 339 -11.59 8.09 5.61
CA SER A 339 -10.28 8.20 6.23
C SER A 339 -10.63 8.71 7.61
N SER A 340 -10.69 7.80 8.57
CA SER A 340 -11.13 8.18 9.89
C SER A 340 -10.17 9.26 10.35
N ARG A 341 -10.65 10.52 10.36
CA ARG A 341 -10.36 11.42 11.47
C ARG A 341 -10.36 10.52 12.70
N PRO A 342 -9.25 10.46 13.46
CA PRO A 342 -9.10 9.44 14.48
C PRO A 342 -10.39 9.44 15.30
N LYS A 343 -11.10 8.31 15.30
CA LYS A 343 -12.36 8.15 16.05
C LYS A 343 -12.00 8.07 17.52
N ILE A 344 -11.51 9.17 18.08
CA ILE A 344 -11.18 9.34 19.50
C ILE A 344 -12.45 9.29 20.34
N PHE A 345 -13.65 9.41 19.74
CA PHE A 345 -14.89 9.51 20.49
C PHE A 345 -15.74 8.24 20.61
N GLN A 346 -15.17 7.04 20.57
CA GLN A 346 -15.95 5.82 20.90
C GLN A 346 -15.18 4.77 21.71
N SER A 347 -14.34 5.19 22.65
CA SER A 347 -14.00 4.32 23.79
C SER A 347 -14.61 4.89 25.07
N PRO A 348 -15.14 4.06 25.98
CA PRO A 348 -15.57 4.50 27.31
C PRO A 348 -14.47 5.28 28.06
N ALA A 349 -13.20 4.95 27.80
CA ALA A 349 -12.04 5.64 28.36
C ALA A 349 -11.85 7.07 27.80
N ALA A 350 -12.08 7.28 26.50
CA ALA A 350 -12.00 8.59 25.88
C ALA A 350 -13.20 9.48 26.26
N ALA A 351 -14.38 8.89 26.44
CA ALA A 351 -15.55 9.60 26.98
C ALA A 351 -15.30 10.06 28.44
N ALA A 352 -14.66 9.22 29.25
CA ALA A 352 -14.26 9.58 30.62
C ALA A 352 -13.20 10.70 30.63
N ALA A 353 -12.21 10.63 29.75
CA ALA A 353 -11.18 11.66 29.60
C ALA A 353 -11.76 13.02 29.15
N ALA A 354 -12.68 13.02 28.18
CA ALA A 354 -13.37 14.21 27.71
C ALA A 354 -14.26 14.86 28.80
N ALA A 355 -14.93 14.03 29.63
CA ALA A 355 -15.70 14.52 30.77
C ALA A 355 -14.82 15.22 31.83
N SER A 356 -13.62 14.68 32.10
CA SER A 356 -12.67 15.31 33.02
C SER A 356 -12.08 16.63 32.51
N VAL A 357 -11.81 16.75 31.20
CA VAL A 357 -11.32 18.00 30.60
C VAL A 357 -12.42 19.07 30.59
N THR A 358 -13.66 18.69 30.31
CA THR A 358 -14.82 19.59 30.35
C THR A 358 -15.06 20.15 31.75
N ALA A 359 -14.89 19.32 32.80
CA ALA A 359 -14.96 19.76 34.19
C ALA A 359 -13.81 20.74 34.56
N ALA A 360 -12.61 20.52 34.04
CA ALA A 360 -11.47 21.42 34.25
C ALA A 360 -11.65 22.78 33.54
N TYR A 361 -12.23 22.80 32.34
CA TYR A 361 -12.52 24.03 31.61
C TYR A 361 -13.68 24.84 32.20
N ALA A 362 -14.69 24.18 32.77
CA ALA A 362 -15.79 24.85 33.46
C ALA A 362 -15.33 25.63 34.71
N LEU A 363 -14.24 25.21 35.34
CA LEU A 363 -13.62 25.90 36.48
C LEU A 363 -12.74 27.10 36.06
N ALA A 364 -12.26 27.12 34.81
CA ALA A 364 -11.33 28.14 34.31
C ALA A 364 -12.02 29.36 33.67
N LYS A 365 -13.34 29.29 33.40
CA LYS A 365 -14.06 30.27 32.58
C LYS A 365 -14.88 31.31 33.35
N THR A 366 -14.42 31.68 34.55
CA THR A 366 -14.99 32.79 35.33
C THR A 366 -14.00 33.95 35.43
N GLU A 367 -13.75 34.65 34.32
CA GLU A 367 -13.16 36.01 34.33
C GLU A 367 -13.43 36.74 32.97
N LYS A 368 -14.55 37.48 32.97
CA LYS A 368 -14.89 38.78 32.32
C LYS A 368 -13.99 39.38 31.20
N LEU A 369 -14.61 39.83 30.07
CA LEU A 369 -14.97 41.24 29.76
C LEU A 369 -15.45 41.52 28.31
N ASP A 370 -16.24 42.59 28.20
CA ASP A 370 -17.12 43.12 27.13
C ASP A 370 -16.47 44.11 26.11
N PHE A 371 -17.33 44.59 25.17
CA PHE A 371 -17.32 45.79 24.28
C PHE A 371 -16.83 45.58 22.84
N ALA A 372 -17.36 46.21 21.76
CA ALA A 372 -18.58 46.97 21.44
C ALA A 372 -18.65 47.20 19.91
N ILE A 373 -19.85 47.50 19.39
CA ILE A 373 -20.22 47.74 17.97
C ILE A 373 -20.13 49.23 17.61
N ILE A 374 -19.67 49.58 16.39
CA ILE A 374 -19.94 50.87 15.71
C ILE A 374 -20.14 50.67 14.18
N GLU A 375 -21.24 51.24 13.66
CA GLU A 375 -21.63 51.41 12.23
C GLU A 375 -21.19 52.77 11.64
N ASP A 376 -21.29 52.88 10.30
CA ASP A 376 -21.51 54.03 9.37
C ASP A 376 -20.45 54.10 8.25
N GLY A 377 -20.72 54.52 7.01
CA GLY A 377 -21.86 55.18 6.39
C GLY A 377 -21.56 55.56 4.91
N VAL A 378 -22.59 55.92 4.17
CA VAL A 378 -22.72 56.14 2.71
C VAL A 378 -22.18 57.50 2.19
N SER A 379 -21.81 57.64 0.91
CA SER A 379 -22.08 58.88 0.12
C SER A 379 -22.00 58.73 -1.43
N LYS A 380 -22.73 59.61 -2.12
CA LYS A 380 -23.14 59.66 -3.56
C LYS A 380 -22.43 60.78 -4.37
N GLY A 381 -22.50 60.67 -5.71
CA GLY A 381 -22.63 61.78 -6.70
C GLY A 381 -21.49 61.86 -7.73
N ARG A 382 -21.61 62.37 -8.98
CA ARG A 382 -22.66 62.98 -9.82
C ARG A 382 -22.13 63.09 -11.28
N GLU A 383 -23.04 63.26 -12.24
CA GLU A 383 -22.93 63.30 -13.73
C GLU A 383 -22.01 64.38 -14.38
N VAL A 384 -21.69 64.24 -15.69
CA VAL A 384 -21.99 65.19 -16.83
C VAL A 384 -21.53 64.65 -18.23
N LYS A 385 -22.27 65.03 -19.29
CA LYS A 385 -22.29 64.72 -20.77
C LYS A 385 -21.06 65.27 -21.56
N HIS A 386 -20.65 64.87 -22.79
CA HIS A 386 -21.33 64.89 -24.11
C HIS A 386 -20.48 64.24 -25.28
N SER A 387 -21.14 63.46 -26.16
CA SER A 387 -21.03 63.23 -27.65
C SER A 387 -19.71 63.01 -28.44
N GLN A 388 -19.59 61.86 -29.15
CA GLN A 388 -19.44 61.70 -30.64
C GLN A 388 -19.75 60.23 -31.06
N PRO A 389 -20.47 59.92 -32.16
CA PRO A 389 -21.28 58.69 -32.27
C PRO A 389 -20.64 57.53 -33.07
N ASN A 390 -19.34 57.27 -32.92
CA ASN A 390 -18.74 56.02 -33.43
C ASN A 390 -17.70 55.41 -32.49
N ASP A 391 -16.93 56.24 -31.77
CA ASP A 391 -16.04 55.77 -30.69
C ASP A 391 -16.80 55.47 -29.38
N THR A 392 -18.02 55.99 -29.22
CA THR A 392 -18.85 55.78 -28.02
C THR A 392 -19.28 54.33 -27.84
N ILE A 393 -19.50 53.59 -28.93
CA ILE A 393 -19.95 52.19 -28.86
C ILE A 393 -18.79 51.29 -28.42
N GLU A 394 -17.57 51.52 -28.94
CA GLU A 394 -16.37 50.81 -28.47
C GLU A 394 -15.97 51.22 -27.05
N LEU A 395 -16.09 52.51 -26.69
CA LEU A 395 -15.85 52.97 -25.31
C LEU A 395 -16.90 52.47 -24.31
N GLU A 396 -18.16 52.33 -24.71
CA GLU A 396 -19.21 51.73 -23.88
C GLU A 396 -18.99 50.23 -23.73
N ALA A 397 -18.65 49.52 -24.81
CA ALA A 397 -18.31 48.09 -24.75
C ALA A 397 -17.07 47.83 -23.88
N LEU A 398 -16.02 48.64 -24.00
CA LEU A 398 -14.82 48.54 -23.16
C LEU A 398 -15.10 48.92 -21.70
N ARG A 399 -16.05 49.84 -21.44
CA ARG A 399 -16.50 50.16 -20.07
C ARG A 399 -17.30 49.03 -19.45
N GLU A 400 -18.14 48.36 -20.24
CA GLU A 400 -18.91 47.20 -19.80
C GLU A 400 -17.99 46.01 -19.53
N GLU A 401 -17.01 45.75 -20.40
CA GLU A 401 -15.98 44.72 -20.18
C GLU A 401 -15.14 45.03 -18.95
N LYS A 402 -14.71 46.29 -18.76
CA LYS A 402 -14.01 46.74 -17.55
C LYS A 402 -14.86 46.52 -16.29
N ALA A 403 -16.15 46.86 -16.33
CA ALA A 403 -17.05 46.66 -15.19
C ALA A 403 -17.24 45.16 -14.86
N ASN A 404 -17.34 44.31 -15.88
CA ASN A 404 -17.40 42.86 -15.70
C ASN A 404 -16.09 42.31 -15.10
N LEU A 405 -14.93 42.76 -15.59
CA LEU A 405 -13.62 42.37 -15.04
C LEU A 405 -13.43 42.84 -13.59
N GLU A 406 -13.88 44.05 -13.25
CA GLU A 406 -13.85 44.55 -11.87
C GLU A 406 -14.75 43.72 -10.94
N LEU A 407 -15.91 43.26 -11.44
CA LEU A 407 -16.81 42.38 -10.71
C LEU A 407 -16.20 40.98 -10.50
N THR A 408 -15.65 40.36 -11.54
CA THR A 408 -14.94 39.07 -11.42
C THR A 408 -13.73 39.18 -10.50
N LEU A 409 -13.00 40.30 -10.54
CA LEU A 409 -11.86 40.52 -9.66
C LEU A 409 -12.30 40.67 -8.20
N ALA A 410 -13.44 41.33 -7.93
CA ALA A 410 -14.01 41.41 -6.59
C ALA A 410 -14.47 40.03 -6.08
N GLU A 411 -15.08 39.20 -6.94
CA GLU A 411 -15.47 37.82 -6.63
C GLU A 411 -14.26 36.96 -6.28
N VAL A 412 -13.21 36.99 -7.12
CA VAL A 412 -11.95 36.26 -6.88
C VAL A 412 -11.26 36.73 -5.60
N HIS A 413 -11.28 38.03 -5.28
CA HIS A 413 -10.76 38.53 -4.00
C HIS A 413 -11.58 38.02 -2.81
N GLY A 414 -12.91 37.96 -2.96
CA GLY A 414 -13.82 37.37 -1.97
C GLY A 414 -13.50 35.90 -1.72
N GLU A 415 -13.38 35.10 -2.78
CA GLU A 415 -13.02 33.69 -2.71
C GLU A 415 -11.63 33.48 -2.10
N SER A 416 -10.64 34.27 -2.51
CA SER A 416 -9.28 34.23 -1.96
C SER A 416 -9.26 34.54 -0.46
N SER A 417 -10.07 35.51 -0.01
CA SER A 417 -10.21 35.84 1.42
C SER A 417 -10.84 34.70 2.21
N LYS A 418 -11.84 34.02 1.63
CA LYS A 418 -12.50 32.86 2.24
C LYS A 418 -11.57 31.65 2.33
N LEU A 419 -10.84 31.35 1.25
CA LEU A 419 -9.84 30.28 1.23
C LEU A 419 -8.74 30.54 2.25
N LYS A 420 -8.31 31.79 2.42
CA LYS A 420 -7.31 32.15 3.43
C LYS A 420 -7.82 31.88 4.84
N GLN A 421 -9.08 32.20 5.14
CA GLN A 421 -9.69 31.88 6.42
C GLN A 421 -9.78 30.36 6.64
N GLU A 422 -10.19 29.59 5.63
CA GLU A 422 -10.24 28.13 5.71
C GLU A 422 -8.85 27.53 5.96
N ILE A 423 -7.80 28.07 5.33
CA ILE A 423 -6.40 27.66 5.57
C ILE A 423 -5.98 27.96 7.01
N ASP A 424 -6.33 29.13 7.54
CA ASP A 424 -6.00 29.52 8.92
C ASP A 424 -6.71 28.62 9.95
N GLU A 425 -7.98 28.27 9.69
CA GLU A 425 -8.74 27.32 10.51
C GLU A 425 -8.11 25.91 10.46
N VAL A 426 -7.75 25.42 9.26
CA VAL A 426 -7.08 24.12 9.10
C VAL A 426 -5.73 24.11 9.82
N ASN A 427 -4.93 25.18 9.72
CA ASN A 427 -3.65 25.29 10.41
C ASN A 427 -3.81 25.27 11.94
N SER A 428 -4.83 25.95 12.46
CA SER A 428 -5.15 25.91 13.89
C SER A 428 -5.51 24.49 14.35
N THR A 429 -6.39 23.81 13.60
CA THR A 429 -6.77 22.41 13.93
C THR A 429 -5.59 21.45 13.82
N HIS A 430 -4.71 21.63 12.84
CA HIS A 430 -3.50 20.82 12.69
C HIS A 430 -2.54 21.01 13.88
N ALA A 431 -2.39 22.25 14.38
CA ALA A 431 -1.55 22.54 15.54
C ALA A 431 -2.10 21.91 16.83
N GLU A 432 -3.42 21.89 17.01
CA GLU A 432 -4.06 21.20 18.13
C GLU A 432 -3.88 19.69 18.05
N LEU A 433 -4.14 19.10 16.88
CA LEU A 433 -4.00 17.66 16.65
C LEU A 433 -2.55 17.20 16.85
N SER A 434 -1.57 18.02 16.44
CA SER A 434 -0.15 17.75 16.65
C SER A 434 0.22 17.67 18.14
N LYS A 435 -0.36 18.54 18.97
CA LYS A 435 -0.15 18.50 20.43
C LYS A 435 -0.77 17.25 21.06
N GLU A 436 -1.98 16.89 20.64
CA GLU A 436 -2.64 15.66 21.10
C GLU A 436 -1.84 14.41 20.71
N PHE A 437 -1.34 14.36 19.47
CA PHE A 437 -0.52 13.26 18.98
C PHE A 437 0.75 13.08 19.82
N GLN A 438 1.47 14.17 20.12
CA GLN A 438 2.64 14.13 21.01
C GLN A 438 2.30 13.61 22.41
N SER A 439 1.15 14.01 22.96
CA SER A 439 0.66 13.51 24.25
C SER A 439 0.37 12.01 24.21
N VAL A 440 -0.32 11.53 23.18
CA VAL A 440 -0.62 10.10 22.98
C VAL A 440 0.66 9.28 22.80
N GLN A 441 1.64 9.81 22.05
CA GLN A 441 2.94 9.17 21.88
C GLN A 441 3.67 9.04 23.22
N GLY A 442 3.62 10.07 24.06
CA GLY A 442 4.16 10.02 25.43
C GLY A 442 3.49 8.95 26.30
N GLN A 443 2.15 8.85 26.24
CA GLN A 443 1.40 7.81 26.95
C GLN A 443 1.73 6.39 26.45
N LEU A 444 1.89 6.22 25.14
CA LEU A 444 2.25 4.93 24.56
C LEU A 444 3.64 4.46 25.01
N ILE A 445 4.62 5.37 25.10
CA ILE A 445 5.97 5.06 25.62
C ILE A 445 5.88 4.63 27.09
N ALA A 446 5.05 5.30 27.89
CA ALA A 446 4.83 4.95 29.29
C ALA A 446 4.18 3.57 29.44
N GLU A 447 3.16 3.24 28.65
CA GLU A 447 2.53 1.92 28.69
C GLU A 447 3.43 0.81 28.16
N ARG A 448 4.22 1.04 27.10
CA ARG A 448 5.25 0.09 26.65
C ARG A 448 6.25 -0.23 27.76
N SER A 449 6.68 0.79 28.50
CA SER A 449 7.56 0.62 29.66
C SER A 449 6.88 -0.14 30.80
N ARG A 450 5.57 0.04 30.98
CA ARG A 450 4.77 -0.70 31.97
C ARG A 450 4.60 -2.17 31.60
N CYS A 451 4.29 -2.46 30.34
CA CYS A 451 4.20 -3.83 29.81
C CYS A 451 5.52 -4.57 29.95
N PHE A 452 6.64 -3.93 29.60
CA PHE A 452 7.97 -4.54 29.77
C PHE A 452 8.26 -4.93 31.23
N LYS A 453 7.87 -4.08 32.20
CA LYS A 453 7.99 -4.41 33.63
C LYS A 453 7.11 -5.59 34.04
N LEU A 454 5.89 -5.65 33.53
CA LEU A 454 4.97 -6.76 33.82
C LEU A 454 5.46 -8.07 33.20
N GLU A 455 5.99 -8.05 31.98
CA GLU A 455 6.58 -9.22 31.33
C GLU A 455 7.78 -9.75 32.12
N ALA A 456 8.65 -8.87 32.62
CA ALA A 456 9.76 -9.25 33.49
C ALA A 456 9.27 -9.91 34.80
N GLN A 457 8.21 -9.38 35.42
CA GLN A 457 7.59 -9.99 36.61
C GLN A 457 6.96 -11.35 36.33
N ILE A 458 6.30 -11.51 35.17
CA ILE A 458 5.73 -12.80 34.75
C ILE A 458 6.85 -13.83 34.57
N ALA A 459 7.96 -13.47 33.93
CA ALA A 459 9.11 -14.35 33.74
C ALA A 459 9.72 -14.79 35.09
N GLU A 460 9.81 -13.88 36.06
CA GLU A 460 10.30 -14.20 37.41
C GLU A 460 9.35 -15.16 38.15
N LEU A 461 8.04 -14.93 38.07
CA LEU A 461 7.02 -15.82 38.64
C LEU A 461 7.06 -17.21 38.00
N GLN A 462 7.23 -17.30 36.68
CA GLN A 462 7.37 -18.58 35.98
C GLN A 462 8.61 -19.36 36.45
N LYS A 463 9.75 -18.68 36.61
CA LYS A 463 10.97 -19.31 37.13
C LYS A 463 10.79 -19.82 38.57
N MET A 464 10.10 -19.08 39.42
CA MET A 464 9.78 -19.54 40.78
C MET A 464 8.86 -20.78 40.75
N LEU A 465 7.87 -20.81 39.86
CA LEU A 465 6.96 -21.94 39.72
C LEU A 465 7.69 -23.22 39.30
N GLU A 466 8.61 -23.13 38.33
CA GLU A 466 9.46 -24.25 37.91
C GLU A 466 10.32 -24.77 39.07
N SER A 467 10.91 -23.87 39.86
CA SER A 467 11.70 -24.26 41.03
C SER A 467 10.87 -24.97 42.10
N MET A 468 9.61 -24.54 42.30
CA MET A 468 8.70 -25.16 43.26
C MET A 468 8.33 -26.58 42.85
N GLN A 469 8.06 -26.80 41.55
CA GLN A 469 7.84 -28.14 40.99
C GLN A 469 9.05 -29.06 41.17
N SER A 470 10.28 -28.54 41.01
CA SER A 470 11.50 -29.32 41.27
C SER A 470 11.60 -29.76 42.73
N ILE A 471 11.32 -28.85 43.67
CA ILE A 471 11.34 -29.16 45.11
C ILE A 471 10.26 -30.19 45.46
N GLU A 472 9.07 -30.08 44.88
CA GLU A 472 7.99 -31.03 45.10
C GLU A 472 8.36 -32.45 44.65
N ASN A 473 9.04 -32.58 43.50
CA ASN A 473 9.57 -33.86 43.02
C ASN A 473 10.63 -34.45 43.98
N GLU A 474 11.53 -33.62 44.50
CA GLU A 474 12.56 -34.05 45.45
C GLU A 474 11.96 -34.51 46.79
N VAL A 475 10.96 -33.78 47.30
CA VAL A 475 10.22 -34.18 48.51
C VAL A 475 9.50 -35.51 48.31
N GLN A 476 8.91 -35.73 47.13
CA GLN A 476 8.24 -37.00 46.82
C GLN A 476 9.24 -38.17 46.80
N LEU A 477 10.42 -37.99 46.19
CA LEU A 477 11.48 -38.99 46.20
C LEU A 477 11.95 -39.33 47.61
N LEU A 478 12.16 -38.31 48.46
CA LEU A 478 12.56 -38.51 49.86
C LEU A 478 11.50 -39.26 50.67
N ARG A 479 10.21 -39.03 50.40
CA ARG A 479 9.11 -39.78 51.04
C ARG A 479 9.13 -41.26 50.64
N GLU A 480 9.39 -41.57 49.38
CA GLU A 480 9.52 -42.95 48.90
C GLU A 480 10.72 -43.66 49.54
N GLN A 481 11.88 -42.99 49.58
CA GLN A 481 13.07 -43.51 50.24
C GLN A 481 12.85 -43.77 51.74
N LYS A 482 12.20 -42.83 52.44
CA LYS A 482 11.85 -42.99 53.85
C LYS A 482 10.94 -44.21 54.08
N SER A 483 9.90 -44.37 53.26
CA SER A 483 8.99 -45.52 53.34
C SER A 483 9.71 -46.85 53.09
N ALA A 484 10.62 -46.90 52.12
CA ALA A 484 11.44 -48.08 51.85
C ALA A 484 12.37 -48.43 53.02
N LEU A 485 12.97 -47.42 53.66
CA LEU A 485 13.84 -47.59 54.81
C LEU A 485 13.06 -48.09 56.04
N GLU A 486 11.89 -47.50 56.31
CA GLU A 486 11.01 -47.92 57.42
C GLU A 486 10.60 -49.39 57.25
N LYS A 487 10.23 -49.79 56.03
CA LYS A 487 9.91 -51.19 55.72
C LYS A 487 11.10 -52.14 55.94
N HIS A 488 12.30 -51.73 55.50
CA HIS A 488 13.53 -52.49 55.73
C HIS A 488 13.87 -52.65 57.22
N MET A 489 13.64 -51.60 58.03
CA MET A 489 13.84 -51.66 59.47
C MET A 489 12.82 -52.57 60.16
N GLU A 490 11.57 -52.54 59.71
CA GLU A 490 10.50 -53.40 60.23
C GLU A 490 10.79 -54.87 59.92
N ASP A 491 11.22 -55.17 58.69
CA ASP A 491 11.67 -56.50 58.27
C ASP A 491 12.89 -56.97 59.09
N ALA A 492 13.91 -56.12 59.30
CA ALA A 492 15.08 -56.45 60.11
C ALA A 492 14.74 -56.73 61.59
N SER A 493 13.81 -55.96 62.17
CA SER A 493 13.33 -56.17 63.55
C SER A 493 12.51 -57.46 63.71
N SER A 494 11.87 -57.92 62.63
CA SER A 494 11.13 -59.18 62.60
C SER A 494 12.06 -60.40 62.52
N VAL A 495 13.24 -60.24 61.89
CA VAL A 495 14.28 -61.27 61.79
C VAL A 495 15.02 -61.46 63.12
N GLU A 496 15.28 -60.39 63.89
CA GLU A 496 15.89 -60.50 65.23
C GLU A 496 14.98 -61.20 66.26
N LYS A 497 13.66 -61.17 66.08
CA LYS A 497 12.71 -61.86 66.98
C LYS A 497 12.58 -63.38 66.72
N GLN A 498 13.27 -63.92 65.72
CA GLN A 498 13.22 -65.36 65.37
C GLN A 498 14.53 -66.14 65.62
N ALA A 499 15.56 -65.56 66.25
CA ALA A 499 16.77 -66.28 66.63
C ALA A 499 16.68 -66.86 68.07
N PRO A 500 16.94 -68.17 68.30
CA PRO A 500 16.97 -68.74 69.64
C PRO A 500 18.29 -68.41 70.36
N GLY A 501 18.19 -68.21 71.67
CA GLY A 501 19.18 -67.56 72.52
C GLY A 501 20.62 -68.10 72.48
N GLY A 502 21.56 -67.18 72.65
CA GLY A 502 22.97 -67.44 72.90
C GLY A 502 23.59 -66.30 73.72
N VAL A 503 24.09 -66.66 74.89
CA VAL A 503 24.69 -65.81 75.94
C VAL A 503 26.03 -65.19 75.50
N TRP A 504 26.54 -64.25 76.32
CA TRP A 504 27.94 -63.77 76.49
C TRP A 504 28.23 -62.41 75.85
N ARG A 505 28.96 -61.46 76.44
CA ARG A 505 29.43 -61.12 77.81
C ARG A 505 30.08 -59.74 77.65
N TRP A 506 29.83 -58.80 78.56
CA TRP A 506 30.54 -57.52 78.62
C TRP A 506 32.05 -57.72 78.78
N ILE A 507 32.87 -57.07 77.95
CA ILE A 507 34.19 -56.56 78.34
C ILE A 507 34.40 -55.20 77.68
N ALA A 508 34.44 -54.18 78.53
CA ALA A 508 34.95 -52.86 78.22
C ALA A 508 36.48 -52.86 78.25
N GLY A 509 37.09 -52.02 77.41
CA GLY A 509 38.31 -51.30 77.76
C GLY A 509 39.60 -51.73 77.08
N GLY A 510 40.23 -50.76 76.41
CA GLY A 510 41.65 -50.48 76.61
C GLY A 510 42.54 -50.56 75.38
N ASN A 511 43.03 -49.38 74.95
CA ASN A 511 44.32 -49.03 74.33
C ASN A 511 45.01 -50.06 73.40
N ASN A 512 45.50 -49.69 72.22
CA ASN A 512 46.30 -48.52 71.88
C ASN A 512 46.36 -48.39 70.35
#